data_AF-A0A7Y5HCG5-F1
#
_entry.id   AF-A0A7Y5HCG5-F1
#
_cell.length_a   1.000
_cell.length_b   1.000
_cell.length_c   1.000
_cell.angle_alpha   90.00
_cell.angle_beta   90.00
_cell.angle_gamma   90.00
#
_symmetry.space_group_name_H-M   'P 1'
#
loop_
_entity.id
_entity.type
_entity.pdbx_description
1 polymer ?
#
loop_
_entity_poly.entity_id
_entity_poly.type
_entity_poly.pdbx_seq_one_letter_code
_entity_poly.pdbx_strand_id
1 'polypeptide(L)'
;MRPASIPILALATSALLLASRLLPAQDAGAWTSTRTAWAREHLKLADEQLAAGNLGFADTQAGIAEQLVGAENAGVKAWKVKRLKAKLPEKGWVEGDWKAYGENRGVLHRKEAAQAAGLAVKAKAPLAAEIEGWALRLDPDQAEVRKRRGEERVPGLGWLPADTAGQLRAGKVKCAGVWEAPEPEKYASWDTSYAIPSEHFLFRSTLPRERLIAVIASLEALYRIWEEAFEGIAPLWGRKELPEVWVLRTLDDYQACVTAQEPGILERAMTRGIMGVAVTSKAFFREEAIRDKFIPVPFLTAVASHECSHLIHRGVFMSDGGDPAQKGTLWNTEGIAMLMEAMGMAASPDWNGVGLAGAGRGLDRGMAFLDRLPDLFGMDANTFNADAATHYEASYILAHFLMYGQGGAHRRDLLKAQLAIQKGESGVYDLHFHQLPVKDLCALARAHASKIPK
;
A
#
# COMPACT_ATOMS: atom_id res chain seq x y z
N MET A 1 33.90 3.50 -25.66
CA MET A 1 33.83 4.76 -24.89
C MET A 1 33.53 4.39 -23.43
N ARG A 2 34.19 5.04 -22.46
CA ARG A 2 34.28 4.59 -21.05
C ARG A 2 32.91 4.48 -20.36
N PRO A 3 32.60 3.41 -19.60
CA PRO A 3 31.41 3.31 -18.74
C PRO A 3 31.81 3.58 -17.28
N ALA A 4 31.96 4.84 -16.87
CA ALA A 4 32.25 5.17 -15.47
C ALA A 4 31.99 6.66 -15.18
N SER A 5 30.77 7.01 -14.75
CA SER A 5 30.51 8.33 -14.11
C SER A 5 29.09 8.47 -13.51
N ILE A 6 28.10 7.69 -13.97
CA ILE A 6 26.68 7.81 -13.53
C ILE A 6 26.47 7.59 -12.00
N PRO A 7 27.15 6.62 -11.32
CA PRO A 7 26.89 6.36 -9.89
C PRO A 7 27.39 7.47 -8.94
N ILE A 8 28.38 8.26 -9.37
CA ILE A 8 29.04 9.27 -8.53
C ILE A 8 28.17 10.52 -8.38
N LEU A 9 27.35 10.84 -9.40
CA LEU A 9 26.49 12.03 -9.41
C LEU A 9 25.29 11.90 -8.45
N ALA A 10 24.61 10.76 -8.41
CA ALA A 10 23.50 10.53 -7.47
C ALA A 10 23.96 10.57 -5.99
N LEU A 11 25.17 10.07 -5.73
CA LEU A 11 25.83 10.09 -4.42
C LEU A 11 26.19 11.49 -3.93
N ALA A 12 26.71 12.34 -4.82
CA ALA A 12 27.04 13.72 -4.51
C ALA A 12 25.77 14.48 -4.10
N THR A 13 24.65 14.23 -4.78
CA THR A 13 23.40 14.96 -4.60
C THR A 13 22.70 14.68 -3.26
N SER A 14 22.65 13.43 -2.79
CA SER A 14 22.10 13.11 -1.46
C SER A 14 22.99 13.62 -0.32
N ALA A 15 24.31 13.54 -0.46
CA ALA A 15 25.25 14.09 0.53
C ALA A 15 25.17 15.62 0.65
N LEU A 16 24.89 16.33 -0.45
CA LEU A 16 24.72 17.79 -0.44
C LEU A 16 23.33 18.25 0.03
N LEU A 17 22.25 17.51 -0.25
CA LEU A 17 20.94 17.79 0.34
C LEU A 17 21.02 17.75 1.88
N LEU A 18 21.84 16.86 2.42
CA LEU A 18 22.15 16.81 3.85
C LEU A 18 23.03 17.98 4.32
N ALA A 19 24.10 18.32 3.59
CA ALA A 19 24.95 19.47 3.88
C ALA A 19 24.16 20.80 3.84
N SER A 20 23.16 20.90 2.96
CA SER A 20 22.28 22.08 2.83
C SER A 20 21.45 22.39 4.07
N ARG A 21 21.16 21.37 4.88
CA ARG A 21 20.41 21.49 6.14
C ARG A 21 21.31 21.78 7.34
N LEU A 22 22.62 21.66 7.18
CA LEU A 22 23.61 21.68 8.26
C LEU A 22 24.66 22.81 8.12
N LEU A 23 24.67 23.55 7.01
CA LEU A 23 25.66 24.61 6.75
C LEU A 23 25.22 25.98 7.32
N PRO A 24 26.13 26.74 7.97
CA PRO A 24 25.87 28.11 8.40
C PRO A 24 25.58 29.05 7.23
N ALA A 25 24.77 30.09 7.47
CA ALA A 25 24.27 31.05 6.47
C ALA A 25 25.34 31.88 5.73
N GLN A 26 26.63 31.71 6.00
CA GLN A 26 27.71 32.56 5.48
C GLN A 26 28.19 32.20 4.05
N ASP A 27 27.78 31.05 3.48
CA ASP A 27 28.21 30.57 2.14
C ASP A 27 27.07 30.42 1.10
N ALA A 28 25.96 31.16 1.26
CA ALA A 28 24.75 30.99 0.44
C ALA A 28 24.93 31.20 -1.09
N GLY A 29 25.88 32.05 -1.51
CA GLY A 29 26.11 32.39 -2.92
C GLY A 29 26.79 31.28 -3.74
N ALA A 30 27.90 30.72 -3.24
CA ALA A 30 28.62 29.62 -3.88
C ALA A 30 27.80 28.30 -3.87
N TRP A 31 26.92 28.18 -2.88
CA TRP A 31 26.00 27.05 -2.77
C TRP A 31 24.90 27.06 -3.84
N THR A 32 24.33 28.24 -4.13
CA THR A 32 23.25 28.40 -5.11
C THR A 32 23.72 28.09 -6.54
N SER A 33 24.96 28.48 -6.89
CA SER A 33 25.56 28.17 -8.19
C SER A 33 25.82 26.66 -8.35
N THR A 34 26.25 25.98 -7.28
CA THR A 34 26.50 24.53 -7.26
C THR A 34 25.21 23.73 -7.43
N ARG A 35 24.14 24.06 -6.68
CA ARG A 35 22.80 23.43 -6.85
C ARG A 35 22.27 23.57 -8.27
N THR A 36 22.47 24.73 -8.88
CA THR A 36 22.03 25.01 -10.26
C THR A 36 22.85 24.25 -11.30
N ALA A 37 24.15 24.04 -11.08
CA ALA A 37 24.97 23.21 -11.95
C ALA A 37 24.55 21.73 -11.90
N TRP A 38 24.21 21.22 -10.73
CA TRP A 38 23.83 19.82 -10.56
C TRP A 38 22.41 19.51 -11.00
N ALA A 39 21.47 20.42 -10.74
CA ALA A 39 20.14 20.31 -11.32
C ALA A 39 20.21 20.23 -12.85
N ARG A 40 21.13 20.97 -13.49
CA ARG A 40 21.37 20.86 -14.94
C ARG A 40 21.89 19.48 -15.37
N GLU A 41 22.86 18.90 -14.65
CA GLU A 41 23.34 17.53 -14.95
C GLU A 41 22.26 16.47 -14.73
N HIS A 42 21.44 16.59 -13.68
CA HIS A 42 20.32 15.68 -13.45
C HIS A 42 19.23 15.81 -14.52
N LEU A 43 18.92 17.03 -14.97
CA LEU A 43 17.98 17.23 -16.09
C LEU A 43 18.55 16.69 -17.41
N LYS A 44 19.86 16.78 -17.62
CA LYS A 44 20.54 16.18 -18.78
C LYS A 44 20.48 14.65 -18.74
N LEU A 45 20.75 14.04 -17.58
CA LEU A 45 20.59 12.60 -17.40
C LEU A 45 19.12 12.17 -17.58
N ALA A 46 18.19 12.97 -17.07
CA ALA A 46 16.76 12.73 -17.28
C ALA A 46 16.41 12.75 -18.78
N ASP A 47 17.01 13.64 -19.57
CA ASP A 47 16.85 13.71 -21.01
C ASP A 47 17.45 12.51 -21.76
N GLU A 48 18.66 12.08 -21.39
CA GLU A 48 19.31 10.90 -21.95
C GLU A 48 18.46 9.64 -21.71
N GLN A 49 17.86 9.55 -20.53
CA GLN A 49 17.08 8.39 -20.09
C GLN A 49 15.67 8.42 -20.69
N LEU A 50 15.11 9.62 -20.88
CA LEU A 50 13.88 9.82 -21.64
C LEU A 50 14.06 9.38 -23.10
N ALA A 51 15.19 9.74 -23.73
CA ALA A 51 15.52 9.33 -25.10
C ALA A 51 15.75 7.82 -25.23
N ALA A 52 16.28 7.18 -24.17
CA ALA A 52 16.45 5.73 -24.09
C ALA A 52 15.15 4.97 -23.76
N GLY A 53 14.02 5.65 -23.56
CA GLY A 53 12.74 5.03 -23.18
C GLY A 53 12.62 4.64 -21.69
N ASN A 54 13.62 4.96 -20.87
CA ASN A 54 13.67 4.63 -19.44
C ASN A 54 12.90 5.65 -18.59
N LEU A 55 11.58 5.65 -18.76
CA LEU A 55 10.70 6.69 -18.24
C LEU A 55 10.75 6.89 -16.71
N GLY A 56 10.81 5.80 -15.93
CA GLY A 56 10.87 5.89 -14.47
C GLY A 56 12.19 6.49 -13.96
N PHE A 57 13.29 6.20 -14.64
CA PHE A 57 14.60 6.75 -14.29
C PHE A 57 14.70 8.22 -14.72
N ALA A 58 14.15 8.56 -15.88
CA ALA A 58 14.02 9.94 -16.33
C ALA A 58 13.22 10.78 -15.31
N ASP A 59 12.09 10.27 -14.83
CA ASP A 59 11.26 10.91 -13.80
C ASP A 59 12.00 11.06 -12.45
N THR A 60 12.78 10.05 -12.06
CA THR A 60 13.59 10.09 -10.82
C THR A 60 14.68 11.16 -10.89
N GLN A 61 15.43 11.22 -11.99
CA GLN A 61 16.49 12.23 -12.18
C GLN A 61 15.92 13.65 -12.22
N ALA A 62 14.77 13.85 -12.87
CA ALA A 62 14.09 15.14 -12.87
C ALA A 62 13.54 15.53 -11.49
N GLY A 63 13.01 14.58 -10.71
CA GLY A 63 12.57 14.82 -9.34
C GLY A 63 13.71 15.28 -8.42
N ILE A 64 14.91 14.72 -8.62
CA ILE A 64 16.12 15.17 -7.91
C ILE A 64 16.48 16.62 -8.29
N ALA A 65 16.45 16.96 -9.59
CA ALA A 65 16.67 18.33 -10.03
C ALA A 65 15.63 19.31 -9.44
N GLU A 66 14.37 18.90 -9.38
CA GLU A 66 13.29 19.67 -8.77
C GLU A 66 13.50 19.93 -7.27
N GLN A 67 13.96 18.94 -6.50
CA GLN A 67 14.34 19.14 -5.10
C GLN A 67 15.52 20.11 -4.97
N LEU A 68 16.45 20.09 -5.92
CA LEU A 68 17.63 20.96 -5.91
C LEU A 68 17.35 22.42 -6.26
N VAL A 69 16.45 22.74 -7.20
CA VAL A 69 16.23 24.13 -7.65
C VAL A 69 14.79 24.61 -7.55
N GLY A 70 13.88 23.77 -7.06
CA GLY A 70 12.45 24.05 -6.94
C GLY A 70 11.68 23.74 -8.22
N ALA A 71 10.39 23.43 -8.04
CA ALA A 71 9.44 23.15 -9.13
C ALA A 71 9.31 24.32 -10.12
N GLU A 72 9.48 25.55 -9.61
CA GLU A 72 9.32 26.77 -10.40
C GLU A 72 10.51 27.09 -11.31
N ASN A 73 11.61 26.34 -11.19
CA ASN A 73 12.80 26.54 -12.01
C ASN A 73 12.51 26.26 -13.50
N ALA A 74 12.97 27.15 -14.38
CA ALA A 74 12.72 27.09 -15.81
C ALA A 74 13.19 25.76 -16.46
N GLY A 75 14.31 25.19 -16.01
CA GLY A 75 14.82 23.91 -16.53
C GLY A 75 13.92 22.74 -16.14
N VAL A 76 13.42 22.72 -14.90
CA VAL A 76 12.48 21.70 -14.41
C VAL A 76 11.15 21.82 -15.13
N LYS A 77 10.62 23.04 -15.33
CA LYS A 77 9.41 23.28 -16.13
C LYS A 77 9.56 22.81 -17.58
N ALA A 78 10.65 23.19 -18.23
CA ALA A 78 10.92 22.80 -19.62
C ALA A 78 11.02 21.27 -19.78
N TRP A 79 11.68 20.60 -18.83
CA TRP A 79 11.77 19.15 -18.82
C TRP A 79 10.41 18.49 -18.59
N LYS A 80 9.58 18.98 -17.65
CA LYS A 80 8.22 18.47 -17.44
C LYS A 80 7.36 18.57 -18.70
N VAL A 81 7.46 19.68 -19.44
CA VAL A 81 6.80 19.84 -20.75
C VAL A 81 7.32 18.85 -21.79
N LYS A 82 8.64 18.64 -21.85
CA LYS A 82 9.27 17.66 -22.75
C LYS A 82 8.85 16.22 -22.42
N ARG A 83 8.82 15.88 -21.14
CA ARG A 83 8.37 14.60 -20.60
C ARG A 83 6.88 14.34 -20.88
N LEU A 84 6.04 15.39 -20.79
CA LEU A 84 4.62 15.34 -21.16
C LEU A 84 4.43 15.10 -22.67
N LYS A 85 5.24 15.74 -23.52
CA LYS A 85 5.22 15.51 -24.98
C LYS A 85 5.68 14.09 -25.35
N ALA A 86 6.65 13.54 -24.62
CA ALA A 86 7.08 12.14 -24.77
C ALA A 86 6.09 11.12 -24.17
N LYS A 87 5.05 11.58 -23.44
CA LYS A 87 4.08 10.71 -22.74
C LYS A 87 2.95 10.19 -23.63
N LEU A 88 2.87 10.60 -24.89
CA LEU A 88 1.84 10.16 -25.80
C LEU A 88 2.48 9.28 -26.87
N PRO A 89 2.53 7.95 -26.69
CA PRO A 89 2.51 7.10 -27.85
C PRO A 89 1.16 7.36 -28.55
N GLU A 90 1.16 7.66 -29.86
CA GLU A 90 -0.07 7.86 -30.65
C GLU A 90 -1.03 6.68 -30.57
N LYS A 91 -0.54 5.53 -30.09
CA LYS A 91 -1.32 4.36 -29.72
C LYS A 91 -0.95 4.02 -28.28
N GLY A 92 -1.93 4.04 -27.37
CA GLY A 92 -1.72 3.82 -25.94
C GLY A 92 -0.89 2.56 -25.62
N TRP A 93 -0.38 2.50 -24.39
CA TRP A 93 0.34 1.35 -23.85
C TRP A 93 -0.49 0.08 -24.05
N VAL A 94 0.08 -0.92 -24.73
CA VAL A 94 -0.56 -2.23 -24.89
C VAL A 94 -0.22 -3.11 -23.69
N GLU A 95 -1.10 -4.06 -23.38
CA GLU A 95 -1.04 -4.93 -22.20
C GLU A 95 0.33 -5.63 -21.98
N GLY A 96 1.06 -5.94 -23.06
CA GLY A 96 2.40 -6.52 -23.01
C GLY A 96 3.49 -5.59 -22.47
N ASP A 97 3.36 -4.27 -22.65
CA ASP A 97 4.36 -3.29 -22.21
C ASP A 97 4.33 -3.11 -20.68
N TRP A 98 3.15 -3.24 -20.07
CA TRP A 98 3.00 -3.18 -18.62
C TRP A 98 3.53 -4.43 -17.93
N LYS A 99 3.31 -5.60 -18.53
CA LYS A 99 3.88 -6.86 -18.04
C LYS A 99 5.41 -6.82 -18.08
N ALA A 100 5.99 -6.41 -19.20
CA ALA A 100 7.43 -6.24 -19.35
C ALA A 100 7.99 -5.15 -18.42
N TYR A 101 7.26 -4.05 -18.19
CA TYR A 101 7.63 -3.04 -17.21
C TYR A 101 7.62 -3.59 -15.79
N GLY A 102 6.57 -4.29 -15.36
CA GLY A 102 6.49 -4.92 -14.04
C GLY A 102 7.62 -5.94 -13.80
N GLU A 103 7.89 -6.80 -14.78
CA GLU A 103 8.95 -7.83 -14.73
C GLU A 103 10.36 -7.19 -14.66
N ASN A 104 10.63 -6.15 -15.44
CA ASN A 104 11.94 -5.48 -15.45
C ASN A 104 12.13 -4.49 -14.29
N ARG A 105 11.04 -3.90 -13.79
CA ARG A 105 11.07 -2.89 -12.71
C ARG A 105 11.57 -3.46 -11.39
N GLY A 106 11.10 -4.66 -11.01
CA GLY A 106 11.57 -5.33 -9.79
C GLY A 106 13.08 -5.61 -9.84
N VAL A 107 13.64 -5.86 -11.02
CA VAL A 107 15.08 -6.08 -11.22
C VAL A 107 15.86 -4.78 -11.13
N LEU A 108 15.35 -3.70 -11.72
CA LEU A 108 15.98 -2.38 -11.69
C LEU A 108 16.05 -1.82 -10.26
N HIS A 109 14.92 -1.82 -9.54
CA HIS A 109 14.84 -1.33 -8.17
C HIS A 109 15.75 -2.11 -7.22
N ARG A 110 15.79 -3.45 -7.31
CA ARG A 110 16.71 -4.28 -6.51
C ARG A 110 18.18 -3.96 -6.79
N LYS A 111 18.53 -3.70 -8.06
CA LYS A 111 19.90 -3.34 -8.44
C LYS A 111 20.29 -1.97 -7.86
N GLU A 112 19.40 -0.99 -7.91
CA GLU A 112 19.60 0.32 -7.32
C GLU A 112 19.65 0.26 -5.79
N ALA A 113 18.78 -0.53 -5.16
CA ALA A 113 18.80 -0.78 -3.72
C ALA A 113 20.11 -1.44 -3.28
N ALA A 114 20.61 -2.42 -4.03
CA ALA A 114 21.90 -3.06 -3.77
C ALA A 114 23.07 -2.07 -3.90
N GLN A 115 23.01 -1.17 -4.88
CA GLN A 115 23.99 -0.09 -5.01
C GLN A 115 23.92 0.86 -3.80
N ALA A 116 22.74 1.33 -3.43
CA ALA A 116 22.53 2.17 -2.25
C ALA A 116 23.05 1.47 -0.98
N ALA A 117 22.73 0.19 -0.79
CA ALA A 117 23.23 -0.60 0.33
C ALA A 117 24.76 -0.68 0.36
N GLY A 118 25.42 -0.90 -0.79
CA GLY A 118 26.88 -0.91 -0.88
C GLY A 118 27.52 0.46 -0.60
N LEU A 119 26.78 1.55 -0.81
CA LEU A 119 27.21 2.90 -0.50
C LEU A 119 27.05 3.25 0.97
N ALA A 120 25.98 2.77 1.62
CA ALA A 120 25.78 2.92 3.05
C ALA A 120 26.97 2.37 3.87
N VAL A 121 27.54 1.23 3.46
CA VAL A 121 28.72 0.62 4.09
C VAL A 121 29.95 1.56 4.09
N LYS A 122 30.06 2.43 3.08
CA LYS A 122 31.19 3.36 2.91
C LYS A 122 30.92 4.73 3.52
N ALA A 123 29.67 5.04 3.83
CA ALA A 123 29.27 6.32 4.39
C ALA A 123 29.51 6.36 5.91
N LYS A 124 29.76 7.56 6.44
CA LYS A 124 29.77 7.78 7.89
C LYS A 124 28.34 7.97 8.40
N ALA A 125 28.10 7.67 9.68
CA ALA A 125 26.86 8.08 10.34
C ALA A 125 26.76 9.62 10.37
N PRO A 126 25.58 10.24 10.22
CA PRO A 126 24.23 9.66 10.05
C PRO A 126 23.84 9.33 8.60
N LEU A 127 24.65 9.74 7.62
CA LEU A 127 24.37 9.56 6.19
C LEU A 127 24.19 8.08 5.80
N ALA A 128 24.94 7.17 6.42
CA ALA A 128 24.75 5.73 6.22
C ALA A 128 23.31 5.27 6.52
N ALA A 129 22.73 5.71 7.64
CA ALA A 129 21.38 5.33 8.06
C ALA A 129 20.31 5.86 7.10
N GLU A 130 20.52 7.06 6.56
CA GLU A 130 19.66 7.61 5.53
C GLU A 130 19.75 6.80 4.23
N ILE A 131 20.95 6.56 3.71
CA ILE A 131 21.15 5.76 2.48
C ILE A 131 20.54 4.37 2.63
N GLU A 132 20.63 3.76 3.81
CA GLU A 132 19.93 2.51 4.11
C GLU A 132 18.41 2.65 4.04
N GLY A 133 17.85 3.75 4.57
CA GLY A 133 16.44 4.07 4.41
C GLY A 133 16.03 4.24 2.93
N TRP A 134 16.90 4.83 2.10
CA TRP A 134 16.68 4.89 0.66
C TRP A 134 16.72 3.50 0.02
N ALA A 135 17.70 2.67 0.37
CA ALA A 135 17.80 1.30 -0.14
C ALA A 135 16.54 0.49 0.18
N LEU A 136 16.00 0.61 1.40
CA LEU A 136 14.78 -0.08 1.81
C LEU A 136 13.50 0.49 1.18
N ARG A 137 13.50 1.76 0.75
CA ARG A 137 12.37 2.30 -0.05
C ARG A 137 12.35 1.75 -1.47
N LEU A 138 13.51 1.40 -2.01
CA LEU A 138 13.64 0.80 -3.35
C LEU A 138 13.43 -0.71 -3.32
N ASP A 139 13.96 -1.37 -2.29
CA ASP A 139 13.81 -2.80 -2.03
C ASP A 139 13.58 -3.03 -0.53
N PRO A 140 12.32 -3.13 -0.08
CA PRO A 140 12.02 -3.40 1.32
C PRO A 140 12.67 -4.67 1.88
N ASP A 141 12.97 -5.63 1.02
CA ASP A 141 13.59 -6.91 1.39
C ASP A 141 15.11 -6.92 1.25
N GLN A 142 15.76 -5.74 1.14
CA GLN A 142 17.22 -5.65 1.04
C GLN A 142 17.89 -6.26 2.28
N ALA A 143 18.26 -7.53 2.17
CA ALA A 143 18.66 -8.37 3.30
C ALA A 143 19.91 -7.85 4.03
N GLU A 144 20.86 -7.25 3.32
CA GLU A 144 22.11 -6.79 3.90
C GLU A 144 21.92 -5.52 4.74
N VAL A 145 21.03 -4.63 4.32
CA VAL A 145 20.62 -3.45 5.09
C VAL A 145 19.86 -3.89 6.33
N ARG A 146 18.89 -4.79 6.18
CA ARG A 146 18.07 -5.33 7.29
C ARG A 146 18.94 -5.99 8.36
N LYS A 147 19.88 -6.86 7.98
CA LYS A 147 20.83 -7.48 8.91
C LYS A 147 21.68 -6.46 9.66
N ARG A 148 22.18 -5.41 8.99
CA ARG A 148 22.96 -4.34 9.66
C ARG A 148 22.13 -3.54 10.66
N ARG A 149 20.82 -3.44 10.44
CA ARG A 149 19.85 -2.87 11.41
C ARG A 149 19.53 -3.81 12.57
N GLY A 150 20.15 -4.99 12.63
CA GLY A 150 19.87 -5.98 13.67
C GLY A 150 18.53 -6.68 13.46
N GLU A 151 18.05 -6.74 12.21
CA GLU A 151 16.81 -7.43 11.86
C GLU A 151 17.11 -8.81 11.25
N GLU A 152 16.20 -9.74 11.47
CA GLU A 152 16.24 -11.09 10.94
C GLU A 152 14.93 -11.44 10.25
N ARG A 153 15.03 -12.19 9.16
CA ARG A 153 13.86 -12.66 8.44
C ARG A 153 13.25 -13.86 9.14
N VAL A 154 11.98 -13.74 9.55
CA VAL A 154 11.19 -14.85 10.08
C VAL A 154 10.16 -15.29 9.03
N PRO A 155 10.14 -16.58 8.62
CA PRO A 155 9.16 -17.09 7.67
C PRO A 155 7.73 -16.77 8.10
N GLY A 156 6.94 -16.17 7.20
CA GLY A 156 5.56 -15.79 7.46
C GLY A 156 5.35 -14.54 8.32
N LEU A 157 6.38 -14.00 8.98
CA LEU A 157 6.25 -12.80 9.82
C LEU A 157 7.03 -11.60 9.30
N GLY A 158 7.91 -11.80 8.31
CA GLY A 158 8.69 -10.72 7.70
C GLY A 158 10.01 -10.43 8.43
N TRP A 159 10.57 -9.24 8.23
CA TRP A 159 11.77 -8.78 8.93
C TRP A 159 11.43 -8.25 10.33
N LEU A 160 12.07 -8.81 11.35
CA LEU A 160 11.84 -8.46 12.75
C LEU A 160 13.16 -8.18 13.47
N PRO A 161 13.18 -7.36 14.54
CA PRO A 161 14.34 -7.25 15.42
C PRO A 161 14.85 -8.63 15.88
N ALA A 162 16.17 -8.84 15.88
CA ALA A 162 16.78 -10.16 16.11
C ALA A 162 16.39 -10.78 17.47
N ASP A 163 16.21 -9.95 18.49
CA ASP A 163 15.74 -10.39 19.82
C ASP A 163 14.32 -10.98 19.73
N THR A 164 13.41 -10.27 19.06
CA THR A 164 12.03 -10.66 18.79
C THR A 164 11.95 -11.92 17.94
N ALA A 165 12.74 -11.97 16.87
CA ALA A 165 12.87 -13.15 16.00
C ALA A 165 13.35 -14.37 16.80
N GLY A 166 14.31 -14.18 17.72
CA GLY A 166 14.81 -15.22 18.61
C GLY A 166 13.73 -15.78 19.54
N GLN A 167 12.93 -14.92 20.17
CA GLN A 167 11.83 -15.36 21.04
C GLN A 167 10.77 -16.15 20.25
N LEU A 168 10.39 -15.67 19.08
CA LEU A 168 9.39 -16.32 18.22
C LEU A 168 9.87 -17.69 17.71
N ARG A 169 11.16 -17.82 17.36
CA ARG A 169 11.79 -19.10 17.01
C ARG A 169 11.87 -20.06 18.19
N ALA A 170 12.02 -19.55 19.41
CA ALA A 170 11.91 -20.34 20.63
C ALA A 170 10.46 -20.75 20.97
N GLY A 171 9.50 -20.48 20.09
CA GLY A 171 8.10 -20.85 20.26
C GLY A 171 7.31 -19.92 21.19
N LYS A 172 7.91 -18.82 21.65
CA LYS A 172 7.28 -17.92 22.62
C LYS A 172 6.34 -16.91 21.96
N VAL A 173 5.45 -16.36 22.78
CA VAL A 173 4.51 -15.29 22.46
C VAL A 173 4.59 -14.18 23.50
N LYS A 174 4.07 -12.99 23.19
CA LYS A 174 4.14 -11.83 24.09
C LYS A 174 2.82 -11.65 24.85
N CYS A 175 2.83 -11.84 26.16
CA CYS A 175 1.65 -11.72 27.03
C CYS A 175 1.89 -10.63 28.07
N ALA A 176 1.03 -9.60 28.10
CA ALA A 176 1.19 -8.46 29.01
C ALA A 176 2.62 -7.86 29.01
N GLY A 177 3.31 -7.87 27.86
CA GLY A 177 4.67 -7.37 27.70
C GLY A 177 5.79 -8.40 27.93
N VAL A 178 5.49 -9.59 28.44
CA VAL A 178 6.46 -10.65 28.76
C VAL A 178 6.47 -11.75 27.71
N TRP A 179 7.65 -12.26 27.35
CA TRP A 179 7.81 -13.39 26.43
C TRP A 179 7.72 -14.72 27.17
N GLU A 180 6.72 -15.53 26.83
CA GLU A 180 6.45 -16.82 27.49
C GLU A 180 6.04 -17.89 26.48
N ALA A 181 6.11 -19.16 26.89
CA ALA A 181 5.63 -20.27 26.06
C ALA A 181 4.09 -20.23 26.00
N PRO A 182 3.48 -20.52 24.84
CA PRO A 182 2.05 -20.40 24.74
C PRO A 182 1.34 -21.58 25.43
N GLU A 183 0.36 -21.25 26.28
CA GLU A 183 -0.48 -22.21 26.97
C GLU A 183 -1.94 -22.06 26.47
N PRO A 184 -2.46 -22.98 25.63
CA PRO A 184 -3.76 -22.82 24.98
C PRO A 184 -4.93 -22.58 25.94
N GLU A 185 -4.86 -23.15 27.15
CA GLU A 185 -5.85 -23.01 28.21
C GLU A 185 -5.77 -21.63 28.88
N LYS A 186 -4.56 -21.05 28.97
CA LYS A 186 -4.33 -19.72 29.56
C LYS A 186 -4.94 -18.62 28.71
N TYR A 187 -4.95 -18.78 27.39
CA TYR A 187 -5.37 -17.76 26.41
C TYR A 187 -6.76 -18.02 25.84
N ALA A 188 -7.66 -18.56 26.67
CA ALA A 188 -9.01 -18.90 26.26
C ALA A 188 -9.93 -17.69 26.07
N SER A 189 -9.57 -16.49 26.56
CA SER A 189 -10.38 -15.28 26.46
C SER A 189 -9.59 -14.06 26.00
N TRP A 190 -10.29 -13.02 25.53
CA TRP A 190 -9.64 -11.80 25.03
C TRP A 190 -8.81 -11.07 26.09
N ASP A 191 -9.23 -11.12 27.36
CA ASP A 191 -8.51 -10.57 28.52
C ASP A 191 -7.13 -11.21 28.73
N THR A 192 -7.00 -12.48 28.33
CA THR A 192 -5.75 -13.25 28.44
C THR A 192 -5.10 -13.48 27.07
N SER A 193 -5.48 -12.72 26.05
CA SER A 193 -4.88 -12.84 24.71
C SER A 193 -3.36 -12.61 24.73
N TYR A 194 -2.67 -13.31 23.83
CA TYR A 194 -1.25 -13.10 23.58
C TYR A 194 -1.05 -12.31 22.30
N ALA A 195 0.16 -11.77 22.12
CA ALA A 195 0.53 -11.00 20.95
C ALA A 195 1.71 -11.61 20.17
N ILE A 196 1.67 -11.48 18.85
CA ILE A 196 2.77 -11.79 17.93
C ILE A 196 2.99 -10.58 17.02
N PRO A 197 4.16 -9.91 17.09
CA PRO A 197 4.51 -8.88 16.12
C PRO A 197 4.91 -9.53 14.78
N SER A 198 4.53 -8.87 13.70
CA SER A 198 5.05 -9.09 12.34
C SER A 198 5.71 -7.81 11.83
N GLU A 199 6.22 -7.83 10.60
CA GLU A 199 6.90 -6.68 9.99
C GLU A 199 5.98 -5.45 9.90
N HIS A 200 4.69 -5.64 9.59
CA HIS A 200 3.76 -4.53 9.36
C HIS A 200 2.63 -4.42 10.37
N PHE A 201 2.43 -5.41 11.24
CA PHE A 201 1.29 -5.47 12.16
C PHE A 201 1.65 -6.01 13.54
N LEU A 202 0.80 -5.70 14.53
CA LEU A 202 0.79 -6.37 15.82
C LEU A 202 -0.47 -7.23 15.92
N PHE A 203 -0.32 -8.54 15.99
CA PHE A 203 -1.44 -9.45 16.13
C PHE A 203 -1.71 -9.78 17.59
N ARG A 204 -2.97 -9.75 18.02
CA ARG A 204 -3.45 -10.27 19.30
C ARG A 204 -4.47 -11.37 19.07
N SER A 205 -4.39 -12.43 19.86
CA SER A 205 -5.23 -13.59 19.60
C SER A 205 -5.48 -14.49 20.79
N THR A 206 -6.59 -15.22 20.71
CA THR A 206 -6.92 -16.39 21.53
C THR A 206 -6.83 -17.69 20.72
N LEU A 207 -6.37 -17.64 19.47
CA LEU A 207 -6.15 -18.83 18.63
C LEU A 207 -4.92 -19.62 19.07
N PRO A 208 -4.78 -20.90 18.70
CA PRO A 208 -3.49 -21.58 18.75
C PRO A 208 -2.42 -20.84 17.94
N ARG A 209 -1.19 -20.79 18.44
CA ARG A 209 -0.07 -20.02 17.86
C ARG A 209 0.16 -20.32 16.38
N GLU A 210 0.18 -21.60 16.01
CA GLU A 210 0.47 -22.06 14.65
C GLU A 210 -0.62 -21.59 13.68
N ARG A 211 -1.87 -21.57 14.15
CA ARG A 211 -3.00 -21.09 13.38
C ARG A 211 -2.93 -19.57 13.19
N LEU A 212 -2.56 -18.83 14.24
CA LEU A 212 -2.33 -17.40 14.12
C LEU A 212 -1.20 -17.10 13.12
N ILE A 213 -0.07 -17.80 13.19
CA ILE A 213 1.05 -17.60 12.25
C ILE A 213 0.62 -17.77 10.80
N ALA A 214 -0.26 -18.73 10.49
CA ALA A 214 -0.78 -18.90 9.13
C ALA A 214 -1.63 -17.70 8.65
N VAL A 215 -2.43 -17.12 9.56
CA VAL A 215 -3.20 -15.89 9.29
C VAL A 215 -2.23 -14.72 9.06
N ILE A 216 -1.23 -14.56 9.93
CA ILE A 216 -0.22 -13.49 9.81
C ILE A 216 0.50 -13.59 8.47
N ALA A 217 0.97 -14.77 8.10
CA ALA A 217 1.67 -15.00 6.84
C ALA A 217 0.83 -14.60 5.62
N SER A 218 -0.48 -14.85 5.67
CA SER A 218 -1.39 -14.48 4.59
C SER A 218 -1.56 -12.96 4.50
N LEU A 219 -1.66 -12.27 5.64
CA LEU A 219 -1.82 -10.82 5.70
C LEU A 219 -0.53 -10.06 5.37
N GLU A 220 0.64 -10.60 5.75
CA GLU A 220 1.94 -10.07 5.33
C GLU A 220 2.16 -10.23 3.81
N ALA A 221 1.69 -11.34 3.23
CA ALA A 221 1.68 -11.51 1.77
C ALA A 221 0.75 -10.49 1.10
N LEU A 222 -0.45 -10.26 1.65
CA LEU A 222 -1.37 -9.24 1.15
C LEU A 222 -0.76 -7.84 1.23
N TYR A 223 -0.11 -7.49 2.34
CA TYR A 223 0.51 -6.18 2.50
C TYR A 223 1.53 -5.90 1.38
N ARG A 224 2.29 -6.91 0.96
CA ARG A 224 3.22 -6.80 -0.18
C ARG A 224 2.51 -6.56 -1.50
N ILE A 225 1.44 -7.31 -1.76
CA ILE A 225 0.57 -7.09 -2.93
C ILE A 225 0.04 -5.67 -2.92
N TRP A 226 -0.39 -5.18 -1.75
CA TRP A 226 -0.85 -3.81 -1.57
C TRP A 226 0.26 -2.80 -1.87
N GLU A 227 1.47 -2.98 -1.33
CA GLU A 227 2.60 -2.09 -1.61
C GLU A 227 2.95 -2.06 -3.10
N GLU A 228 2.95 -3.19 -3.79
CA GLU A 228 3.18 -3.27 -5.23
C GLU A 228 2.07 -2.56 -6.01
N ALA A 229 0.81 -2.81 -5.65
CA ALA A 229 -0.38 -2.23 -6.27
C ALA A 229 -0.48 -0.71 -6.08
N PHE A 230 0.05 -0.17 -4.99
CA PHE A 230 -0.03 1.25 -4.62
C PHE A 230 1.34 1.96 -4.54
N GLU A 231 2.39 1.35 -5.09
CA GLU A 231 3.77 1.88 -5.09
C GLU A 231 3.84 3.33 -5.62
N GLY A 232 4.49 4.21 -4.86
CA GLY A 232 4.57 5.65 -5.14
C GLY A 232 3.70 6.51 -4.22
N ILE A 233 2.83 5.86 -3.44
CA ILE A 233 2.17 6.45 -2.28
C ILE A 233 2.99 6.04 -1.04
N ALA A 234 3.22 6.98 -0.13
CA ALA A 234 4.15 6.85 0.99
C ALA A 234 3.96 5.49 1.72
N PRO A 235 4.98 4.64 1.77
CA PRO A 235 4.86 3.36 2.45
C PRO A 235 4.75 3.54 3.97
N LEU A 236 4.18 2.56 4.70
CA LEU A 236 4.04 2.60 6.16
C LEU A 236 5.37 2.61 6.94
N TRP A 237 6.52 2.55 6.25
CA TRP A 237 7.85 2.54 6.87
C TRP A 237 8.07 3.77 7.77
N GLY A 238 8.42 3.51 9.04
CA GLY A 238 8.79 4.55 10.01
C GLY A 238 7.68 4.94 10.98
N ARG A 239 6.55 4.23 11.02
CA ARG A 239 5.58 4.36 12.11
C ARG A 239 6.19 3.92 13.43
N LYS A 240 5.93 4.70 14.49
CA LYS A 240 6.31 4.34 15.86
C LYS A 240 5.46 3.20 16.43
N GLU A 241 4.24 3.03 15.91
CA GLU A 241 3.28 2.03 16.37
C GLU A 241 2.74 1.24 15.17
N LEU A 242 2.73 -0.09 15.30
CA LEU A 242 2.17 -1.00 14.30
C LEU A 242 0.64 -1.00 14.42
N PRO A 243 -0.10 -1.00 13.29
CA PRO A 243 -1.53 -1.30 13.29
C PRO A 243 -1.81 -2.63 13.99
N GLU A 244 -2.88 -2.68 14.76
CA GLU A 244 -3.19 -3.82 15.61
C GLU A 244 -4.31 -4.67 15.00
N VAL A 245 -4.15 -5.99 15.06
CA VAL A 245 -5.10 -6.95 14.51
C VAL A 245 -5.48 -7.97 15.57
N TRP A 246 -6.75 -7.99 15.95
CA TRP A 246 -7.34 -8.90 16.93
C TRP A 246 -8.02 -10.07 16.23
N VAL A 247 -7.55 -11.29 16.47
CA VAL A 247 -8.13 -12.53 15.93
C VAL A 247 -8.63 -13.39 17.08
N LEU A 248 -9.94 -13.40 17.30
CA LEU A 248 -10.56 -13.97 18.49
C LEU A 248 -11.29 -15.29 18.15
N ARG A 249 -11.16 -16.27 19.03
CA ARG A 249 -11.72 -17.62 18.85
C ARG A 249 -13.25 -17.60 18.88
N THR A 250 -13.83 -16.98 19.90
CA THR A 250 -15.27 -17.07 20.17
C THR A 250 -16.03 -15.80 19.79
N LEU A 251 -17.33 -15.93 19.55
CA LEU A 251 -18.19 -14.76 19.33
C LEU A 251 -18.27 -13.89 20.59
N ASP A 252 -18.34 -14.51 21.76
CA ASP A 252 -18.46 -13.81 23.04
C ASP A 252 -17.20 -12.97 23.32
N ASP A 253 -16.01 -13.53 23.08
CA ASP A 253 -14.75 -12.77 23.17
C ASP A 253 -14.70 -11.63 22.18
N TYR A 254 -15.14 -11.86 20.95
CA TYR A 254 -15.20 -10.83 19.92
C TYR A 254 -16.12 -9.68 20.35
N GLN A 255 -17.32 -9.99 20.82
CA GLN A 255 -18.27 -8.99 21.30
C GLN A 255 -17.72 -8.22 22.52
N ALA A 256 -17.17 -8.94 23.49
CA ALA A 256 -16.59 -8.34 24.69
C ALA A 256 -15.40 -7.43 24.35
N CYS A 257 -14.48 -7.89 23.49
CA CYS A 257 -13.32 -7.13 23.05
C CYS A 257 -13.72 -5.87 22.28
N VAL A 258 -14.59 -5.98 21.27
CA VAL A 258 -15.05 -4.82 20.48
C VAL A 258 -15.78 -3.82 21.38
N THR A 259 -16.63 -4.28 22.31
CA THR A 259 -17.33 -3.40 23.26
C THR A 259 -16.36 -2.65 24.17
N ALA A 260 -15.35 -3.34 24.70
CA ALA A 260 -14.39 -2.76 25.62
C ALA A 260 -13.41 -1.80 24.93
N GLN A 261 -12.97 -2.15 23.71
CA GLN A 261 -11.96 -1.38 22.98
C GLN A 261 -12.55 -0.22 22.17
N GLU A 262 -13.77 -0.36 21.66
CA GLU A 262 -14.42 0.60 20.77
C GLU A 262 -15.94 0.70 21.03
N PRO A 263 -16.35 1.28 22.18
CA PRO A 263 -17.74 1.35 22.57
C PRO A 263 -18.59 2.11 21.54
N GLY A 264 -19.68 1.47 21.07
CA GLY A 264 -20.60 2.01 20.05
C GLY A 264 -20.40 1.46 18.64
N ILE A 265 -19.37 0.64 18.39
CA ILE A 265 -19.15 -0.03 17.11
C ILE A 265 -19.84 -1.39 17.06
N LEU A 266 -19.95 -2.09 18.20
CA LEU A 266 -20.52 -3.43 18.25
C LEU A 266 -21.99 -3.44 17.78
N GLU A 267 -22.79 -2.46 18.18
CA GLU A 267 -24.20 -2.37 17.78
C GLU A 267 -24.32 -2.24 16.25
N ARG A 268 -23.44 -1.47 15.59
CA ARG A 268 -23.40 -1.37 14.12
C ARG A 268 -22.95 -2.68 13.44
N ALA A 269 -22.00 -3.38 14.05
CA ALA A 269 -21.45 -4.63 13.52
C ALA A 269 -22.43 -5.81 13.63
N MET A 270 -23.12 -5.90 14.77
CA MET A 270 -24.01 -7.00 15.13
C MET A 270 -25.34 -6.96 14.38
N THR A 271 -25.95 -5.79 14.19
CA THR A 271 -27.22 -5.65 13.43
C THR A 271 -27.07 -6.06 11.96
N ARG A 272 -25.84 -6.14 11.46
CA ARG A 272 -25.52 -6.43 10.05
C ARG A 272 -24.89 -7.81 9.83
N GLY A 273 -24.70 -8.61 10.88
CA GLY A 273 -24.09 -9.94 10.77
C GLY A 273 -22.63 -9.95 10.30
N ILE A 274 -21.92 -8.82 10.44
CA ILE A 274 -20.57 -8.62 9.90
C ILE A 274 -19.56 -9.47 10.68
N MET A 275 -18.63 -10.13 9.98
CA MET A 275 -17.65 -11.09 10.54
C MET A 275 -16.33 -10.47 11.02
N GLY A 276 -16.06 -9.21 10.66
CA GLY A 276 -14.92 -8.45 11.16
C GLY A 276 -15.17 -6.95 11.06
N VAL A 277 -14.46 -6.16 11.85
CA VAL A 277 -14.60 -4.70 11.82
C VAL A 277 -13.24 -4.05 11.97
N ALA A 278 -12.90 -3.15 11.04
CA ALA A 278 -11.80 -2.22 11.20
C ALA A 278 -12.25 -0.90 11.81
N VAL A 279 -11.49 -0.45 12.80
CA VAL A 279 -11.58 0.83 13.50
C VAL A 279 -10.20 1.47 13.44
N THR A 280 -10.11 2.78 13.65
CA THR A 280 -8.96 3.70 13.42
C THR A 280 -7.58 3.04 13.30
N SER A 281 -7.15 2.26 14.27
CA SER A 281 -5.88 1.51 14.27
C SER A 281 -6.00 0.00 14.55
N LYS A 282 -7.23 -0.53 14.65
CA LYS A 282 -7.53 -1.90 15.10
C LYS A 282 -8.48 -2.62 14.15
N ALA A 283 -8.18 -3.86 13.79
CA ALA A 283 -9.16 -4.73 13.12
C ALA A 283 -9.51 -5.91 14.04
N PHE A 284 -10.79 -6.27 14.10
CA PHE A 284 -11.28 -7.36 14.94
C PHE A 284 -11.88 -8.46 14.08
N PHE A 285 -11.57 -9.72 14.40
CA PHE A 285 -12.03 -10.90 13.68
C PHE A 285 -12.52 -11.97 14.66
N ARG A 286 -13.52 -12.75 14.24
CA ARG A 286 -14.03 -13.91 15.00
C ARG A 286 -13.84 -15.23 14.25
N GLU A 287 -13.45 -16.28 14.96
CA GLU A 287 -13.30 -17.63 14.41
C GLU A 287 -14.60 -18.45 14.47
N GLU A 288 -15.49 -18.26 15.44
CA GLU A 288 -16.64 -19.19 15.61
C GLU A 288 -17.70 -19.18 14.48
N ALA A 289 -17.80 -18.09 13.71
CA ALA A 289 -18.58 -18.08 12.46
C ALA A 289 -17.97 -19.01 11.36
N ILE A 290 -16.81 -19.63 11.64
CA ILE A 290 -16.02 -20.52 10.77
C ILE A 290 -16.25 -22.00 11.13
N ARG A 291 -16.93 -22.33 12.23
CA ARG A 291 -17.18 -23.74 12.62
C ARG A 291 -18.48 -24.33 12.06
N ASP A 292 -19.56 -23.56 11.99
CA ASP A 292 -20.88 -24.10 11.60
C ASP A 292 -21.10 -24.21 10.09
N LYS A 293 -20.19 -23.64 9.30
CA LYS A 293 -20.06 -23.88 7.86
C LYS A 293 -18.57 -24.06 7.63
N PHE A 294 -18.13 -25.21 7.11
CA PHE A 294 -16.74 -25.47 6.73
C PHE A 294 -16.25 -24.41 5.74
N ILE A 295 -15.73 -23.31 6.27
CA ILE A 295 -15.17 -22.24 5.47
C ILE A 295 -13.64 -22.40 5.57
N PRO A 296 -12.94 -22.71 4.45
CA PRO A 296 -11.52 -22.94 4.47
C PRO A 296 -10.75 -21.64 4.78
N VAL A 297 -9.52 -21.77 5.31
CA VAL A 297 -8.57 -20.65 5.63
C VAL A 297 -8.60 -19.48 4.63
N PRO A 298 -8.71 -19.69 3.29
CA PRO A 298 -8.91 -18.64 2.29
C PRO A 298 -9.96 -17.57 2.59
N PHE A 299 -11.09 -17.89 3.23
CA PHE A 299 -12.14 -16.89 3.50
C PHE A 299 -11.86 -16.04 4.73
N LEU A 300 -11.23 -16.63 5.76
CA LEU A 300 -10.72 -15.85 6.89
C LEU A 300 -9.68 -14.85 6.38
N THR A 301 -8.82 -15.30 5.49
CA THR A 301 -7.88 -14.43 4.78
C THR A 301 -8.61 -13.36 3.97
N ALA A 302 -9.75 -13.66 3.32
CA ALA A 302 -10.55 -12.67 2.56
C ALA A 302 -11.04 -11.51 3.43
N VAL A 303 -11.81 -11.81 4.48
CA VAL A 303 -12.38 -10.79 5.38
C VAL A 303 -11.25 -10.07 6.12
N ALA A 304 -10.21 -10.80 6.54
CA ALA A 304 -9.04 -10.17 7.11
C ALA A 304 -8.32 -9.25 6.13
N SER A 305 -8.25 -9.63 4.85
CA SER A 305 -7.67 -8.80 3.80
C SER A 305 -8.48 -7.52 3.58
N HIS A 306 -9.81 -7.62 3.60
CA HIS A 306 -10.70 -6.46 3.51
C HIS A 306 -10.43 -5.46 4.65
N GLU A 307 -10.55 -5.92 5.89
CA GLU A 307 -10.44 -5.05 7.07
C GLU A 307 -9.00 -4.55 7.29
N CYS A 308 -7.98 -5.40 7.04
CA CYS A 308 -6.58 -4.96 7.07
C CYS A 308 -6.28 -3.94 5.98
N SER A 309 -6.95 -3.99 4.82
CA SER A 309 -6.82 -2.95 3.80
C SER A 309 -7.29 -1.61 4.32
N HIS A 310 -8.36 -1.55 5.11
CA HIS A 310 -8.79 -0.32 5.79
C HIS A 310 -7.74 0.19 6.78
N LEU A 311 -7.05 -0.71 7.51
CA LEU A 311 -5.96 -0.33 8.42
C LEU A 311 -4.74 0.22 7.68
N ILE A 312 -4.32 -0.45 6.61
CA ILE A 312 -3.21 0.01 5.77
C ILE A 312 -3.58 1.36 5.15
N HIS A 313 -4.82 1.47 4.67
CA HIS A 313 -5.35 2.66 4.04
C HIS A 313 -5.39 3.85 5.01
N ARG A 314 -5.95 3.68 6.22
CA ARG A 314 -5.83 4.69 7.28
C ARG A 314 -4.39 5.00 7.62
N GLY A 315 -3.55 3.96 7.61
CA GLY A 315 -2.16 4.07 7.96
C GLY A 315 -1.33 4.93 7.00
N VAL A 316 -1.57 4.78 5.71
CA VAL A 316 -0.84 5.51 4.67
C VAL A 316 -1.45 6.87 4.41
N PHE A 317 -2.78 6.98 4.49
CA PHE A 317 -3.50 8.11 3.92
C PHE A 317 -4.16 9.05 4.93
N MET A 318 -4.29 8.67 6.20
CA MET A 318 -5.12 9.43 7.15
C MET A 318 -4.27 9.89 8.33
N SER A 319 -3.42 10.90 8.10
CA SER A 319 -2.52 11.39 9.15
C SER A 319 -3.21 12.27 10.19
N ASP A 320 -4.33 12.94 9.90
CA ASP A 320 -4.94 13.90 10.84
C ASP A 320 -6.48 14.01 10.72
N GLY A 321 -7.21 12.98 11.16
CA GLY A 321 -8.63 13.14 11.54
C GLY A 321 -9.66 13.33 10.42
N GLY A 322 -9.32 13.09 9.16
CA GLY A 322 -10.34 12.91 8.11
C GLY A 322 -11.21 11.71 8.46
N ASP A 323 -12.54 11.82 8.36
CA ASP A 323 -13.43 10.66 8.48
C ASP A 323 -13.56 10.03 7.08
N PRO A 324 -13.18 8.75 6.87
CA PRO A 324 -13.34 8.12 5.56
C PRO A 324 -14.82 7.95 5.17
N ALA A 325 -15.76 8.19 6.11
CA ALA A 325 -17.18 8.31 5.84
C ALA A 325 -17.62 9.69 5.32
N GLN A 326 -16.68 10.62 5.07
CA GLN A 326 -16.99 11.87 4.36
C GLN A 326 -17.56 11.57 2.97
N LYS A 327 -18.49 12.43 2.53
CA LYS A 327 -19.25 12.24 1.28
C LYS A 327 -18.33 11.97 0.11
N GLY A 328 -18.44 10.77 -0.46
CA GLY A 328 -17.85 10.41 -1.75
C GLY A 328 -16.49 9.77 -1.77
N THR A 329 -15.96 9.38 -0.60
CA THR A 329 -14.70 8.64 -0.51
C THR A 329 -14.92 7.13 -0.33
N LEU A 330 -16.11 6.73 0.10
CA LEU A 330 -16.46 5.34 0.43
C LEU A 330 -16.30 4.38 -0.75
N TRP A 331 -16.70 4.79 -1.96
CA TRP A 331 -16.60 3.90 -3.10
C TRP A 331 -15.15 3.47 -3.37
N ASN A 332 -14.20 4.33 -3.03
CA ASN A 332 -12.79 4.13 -3.29
C ASN A 332 -12.16 3.28 -2.18
N THR A 333 -12.45 3.60 -0.92
CA THR A 333 -11.95 2.85 0.24
C THR A 333 -12.51 1.42 0.24
N GLU A 334 -13.83 1.27 0.09
CA GLU A 334 -14.48 -0.04 0.04
C GLU A 334 -14.12 -0.79 -1.26
N GLY A 335 -14.00 -0.08 -2.39
CA GLY A 335 -13.61 -0.70 -3.66
C GLY A 335 -12.22 -1.32 -3.62
N ILE A 336 -11.25 -0.65 -2.98
CA ILE A 336 -9.90 -1.19 -2.78
C ILE A 336 -9.92 -2.32 -1.75
N ALA A 337 -10.64 -2.18 -0.65
CA ALA A 337 -10.75 -3.26 0.34
C ALA A 337 -11.34 -4.53 -0.28
N MET A 338 -12.40 -4.41 -1.09
CA MET A 338 -12.98 -5.52 -1.86
C MET A 338 -12.00 -6.09 -2.90
N LEU A 339 -11.19 -5.25 -3.52
CA LEU A 339 -10.17 -5.69 -4.47
C LEU A 339 -9.09 -6.55 -3.77
N MET A 340 -8.64 -6.09 -2.61
CA MET A 340 -7.66 -6.81 -1.77
C MET A 340 -8.25 -8.08 -1.16
N GLU A 341 -9.52 -8.06 -0.75
CA GLU A 341 -10.27 -9.25 -0.35
C GLU A 341 -10.22 -10.32 -1.43
N ALA A 342 -10.56 -9.96 -2.67
CA ALA A 342 -10.54 -10.89 -3.80
C ALA A 342 -9.12 -11.44 -4.05
N MET A 343 -8.08 -10.61 -3.95
CA MET A 343 -6.68 -11.05 -4.10
C MET A 343 -6.24 -12.01 -2.99
N GLY A 344 -6.62 -11.72 -1.74
CA GLY A 344 -6.38 -12.59 -0.59
C GLY A 344 -7.01 -13.97 -0.79
N MET A 345 -8.17 -14.05 -1.43
CA MET A 345 -8.84 -15.32 -1.76
C MET A 345 -8.16 -16.10 -2.87
N ALA A 346 -7.68 -15.42 -3.90
CA ALA A 346 -7.02 -16.07 -5.01
C ALA A 346 -5.67 -16.69 -4.60
N ALA A 347 -5.07 -16.23 -3.48
CA ALA A 347 -3.71 -16.58 -3.06
C ALA A 347 -2.68 -16.51 -4.20
N SER A 348 -2.98 -15.67 -5.20
CA SER A 348 -2.32 -15.66 -6.50
C SER A 348 -1.92 -14.23 -6.82
N PRO A 349 -0.64 -14.02 -7.20
CA PRO A 349 -0.21 -12.75 -7.77
C PRO A 349 -0.68 -12.59 -9.23
N ASP A 350 -1.47 -13.53 -9.79
CA ASP A 350 -2.05 -13.37 -11.12
C ASP A 350 -3.21 -12.36 -11.10
N TRP A 351 -2.83 -11.11 -11.26
CA TRP A 351 -3.66 -9.91 -11.21
C TRP A 351 -4.86 -9.91 -12.18
N ASN A 352 -4.82 -10.72 -13.24
CA ASN A 352 -5.85 -10.73 -14.29
C ASN A 352 -6.96 -11.78 -14.06
N GLY A 353 -6.75 -12.72 -13.15
CA GLY A 353 -7.65 -13.86 -12.92
C GLY A 353 -8.51 -13.77 -11.66
N VAL A 354 -8.41 -12.67 -10.90
CA VAL A 354 -9.06 -12.56 -9.58
C VAL A 354 -10.52 -12.16 -9.72
N GLY A 355 -11.41 -13.16 -9.74
CA GLY A 355 -12.85 -12.97 -9.73
C GLY A 355 -13.46 -12.65 -8.36
N LEU A 356 -14.59 -11.94 -8.34
CA LEU A 356 -15.43 -11.78 -7.13
C LEU A 356 -16.08 -13.12 -6.68
N ALA A 357 -15.93 -14.17 -7.50
CA ALA A 357 -16.29 -15.57 -7.24
C ALA A 357 -15.83 -16.07 -5.87
N GLY A 358 -14.63 -15.65 -5.43
CA GLY A 358 -14.11 -16.00 -4.10
C GLY A 358 -15.07 -15.58 -2.99
N ALA A 359 -15.64 -14.38 -3.07
CA ALA A 359 -16.52 -13.82 -2.05
C ALA A 359 -17.98 -14.30 -2.15
N GLY A 360 -18.31 -15.16 -3.13
CA GLY A 360 -19.67 -15.69 -3.33
C GLY A 360 -20.71 -14.65 -3.74
N ARG A 361 -20.29 -13.51 -4.32
CA ARG A 361 -21.19 -12.42 -4.75
C ARG A 361 -21.26 -12.35 -6.27
N GLY A 362 -22.47 -12.38 -6.82
CA GLY A 362 -22.68 -12.15 -8.25
C GLY A 362 -22.40 -10.68 -8.59
N LEU A 363 -21.67 -10.40 -9.68
CA LEU A 363 -21.34 -9.04 -10.13
C LEU A 363 -22.52 -8.27 -10.75
N ASP A 364 -23.67 -8.92 -10.90
CA ASP A 364 -24.75 -8.42 -11.74
C ASP A 364 -25.41 -7.15 -11.16
N ARG A 365 -25.52 -7.01 -9.84
CA ARG A 365 -26.09 -5.79 -9.22
C ARG A 365 -25.14 -4.62 -9.37
N GLY A 366 -23.85 -4.83 -9.08
CA GLY A 366 -22.81 -3.82 -9.32
C GLY A 366 -22.75 -3.36 -10.77
N MET A 367 -22.83 -4.29 -11.74
CA MET A 367 -22.84 -3.96 -13.18
C MET A 367 -24.07 -3.15 -13.60
N ALA A 368 -25.24 -3.43 -13.02
CA ALA A 368 -26.45 -2.65 -13.24
C ALA A 368 -26.32 -1.24 -12.64
N PHE A 369 -25.59 -1.11 -11.52
CA PHE A 369 -25.38 0.18 -10.86
C PHE A 369 -24.41 1.10 -11.61
N LEU A 370 -23.54 0.58 -12.50
CA LEU A 370 -22.52 1.41 -13.19
C LEU A 370 -23.10 2.58 -14.00
N ASP A 371 -24.34 2.54 -14.48
CA ASP A 371 -24.94 3.71 -15.17
C ASP A 371 -25.20 4.89 -14.21
N ARG A 372 -25.08 4.64 -12.90
CA ARG A 372 -25.27 5.59 -11.79
C ARG A 372 -23.96 5.85 -11.04
N LEU A 373 -22.80 5.73 -11.70
CA LEU A 373 -21.50 6.06 -11.08
C LEU A 373 -21.44 7.45 -10.42
N PRO A 374 -22.06 8.53 -10.97
CA PRO A 374 -22.12 9.81 -10.26
C PRO A 374 -22.77 9.71 -8.88
N ASP A 375 -23.81 8.88 -8.75
CA ASP A 375 -24.47 8.64 -7.46
C ASP A 375 -23.51 7.93 -6.50
N LEU A 376 -22.76 6.93 -6.99
CA LEU A 376 -21.76 6.19 -6.20
C LEU A 376 -20.70 7.14 -5.63
N PHE A 377 -20.24 8.09 -6.45
CA PHE A 377 -19.29 9.11 -6.02
C PHE A 377 -19.89 10.03 -4.97
N GLY A 378 -21.21 10.23 -4.94
CA GLY A 378 -21.94 11.15 -4.03
C GLY A 378 -22.32 10.61 -2.67
N MET A 379 -22.16 9.32 -2.45
CA MET A 379 -22.76 8.68 -1.29
C MET A 379 -22.04 9.05 0.01
N ASP A 380 -22.84 9.39 1.02
CA ASP A 380 -22.43 9.28 2.41
C ASP A 380 -22.59 7.82 2.91
N ALA A 381 -22.11 7.57 4.12
CA ALA A 381 -22.18 6.24 4.73
C ALA A 381 -23.62 5.72 4.88
N ASN A 382 -24.60 6.58 5.13
CA ASN A 382 -25.99 6.13 5.31
C ASN A 382 -26.58 5.66 3.97
N THR A 383 -26.37 6.44 2.92
CA THR A 383 -26.82 6.14 1.56
C THR A 383 -26.11 4.92 1.00
N PHE A 384 -24.78 4.84 1.19
CA PHE A 384 -23.99 3.69 0.77
C PHE A 384 -24.47 2.40 1.46
N ASN A 385 -24.76 2.47 2.76
CA ASN A 385 -25.18 1.29 3.52
C ASN A 385 -26.63 0.86 3.26
N ALA A 386 -27.49 1.70 2.68
CA ALA A 386 -28.88 1.36 2.41
C ALA A 386 -29.02 0.22 1.37
N ASP A 387 -28.09 0.15 0.41
CA ASP A 387 -27.93 -0.98 -0.52
C ASP A 387 -26.46 -1.39 -0.62
N ALA A 388 -25.89 -1.74 0.54
CA ALA A 388 -24.48 -2.03 0.68
C ALA A 388 -24.00 -3.05 -0.37
N ALA A 389 -24.74 -4.14 -0.59
CA ALA A 389 -24.32 -5.20 -1.50
C ALA A 389 -24.07 -4.67 -2.94
N THR A 390 -25.01 -3.89 -3.47
CA THR A 390 -24.88 -3.29 -4.80
C THR A 390 -23.72 -2.29 -4.87
N HIS A 391 -23.58 -1.44 -3.86
CA HIS A 391 -22.53 -0.41 -3.86
C HIS A 391 -21.13 -1.02 -3.68
N TYR A 392 -20.96 -2.02 -2.81
CA TYR A 392 -19.71 -2.78 -2.68
C TYR A 392 -19.29 -3.44 -4.00
N GLU A 393 -20.23 -4.09 -4.70
CA GLU A 393 -19.97 -4.70 -6.01
C GLU A 393 -19.58 -3.65 -7.06
N ALA A 394 -20.30 -2.52 -7.13
CA ALA A 394 -19.99 -1.43 -8.06
C ALA A 394 -18.62 -0.80 -7.79
N SER A 395 -18.30 -0.57 -6.51
CA SER A 395 -17.01 -0.07 -6.04
C SER A 395 -15.87 -1.00 -6.38
N TYR A 396 -16.04 -2.31 -6.18
CA TYR A 396 -15.06 -3.31 -6.60
C TYR A 396 -14.83 -3.27 -8.11
N ILE A 397 -15.91 -3.30 -8.91
CA ILE A 397 -15.79 -3.30 -10.38
C ILE A 397 -15.01 -2.08 -10.84
N LEU A 398 -15.31 -0.91 -10.27
CA LEU A 398 -14.64 0.33 -10.62
C LEU A 398 -13.17 0.32 -10.18
N ALA A 399 -12.86 -0.09 -8.94
CA ALA A 399 -11.47 -0.19 -8.47
C ALA A 399 -10.66 -1.18 -9.32
N HIS A 400 -11.24 -2.33 -9.65
CA HIS A 400 -10.62 -3.33 -10.51
C HIS A 400 -10.43 -2.82 -11.94
N PHE A 401 -11.41 -2.11 -12.52
CA PHE A 401 -11.27 -1.50 -13.84
C PHE A 401 -10.20 -0.42 -13.84
N LEU A 402 -10.18 0.46 -12.84
CA LEU A 402 -9.18 1.53 -12.79
C LEU A 402 -7.77 0.95 -12.61
N MET A 403 -7.64 -0.11 -11.84
CA MET A 403 -6.35 -0.76 -11.61
C MET A 403 -5.86 -1.57 -12.81
N TYR A 404 -6.74 -2.33 -13.49
CA TYR A 404 -6.34 -3.34 -14.49
C TYR A 404 -6.96 -3.16 -15.87
N GLY A 405 -8.10 -2.47 -15.96
CA GLY A 405 -8.79 -2.19 -17.21
C GLY A 405 -7.89 -1.48 -18.20
N GLN A 406 -7.97 -1.90 -19.46
CA GLN A 406 -7.12 -1.37 -20.55
C GLN A 406 -5.62 -1.43 -20.23
N GLY A 407 -5.17 -2.51 -19.59
CA GLY A 407 -3.77 -2.68 -19.19
C GLY A 407 -3.33 -1.75 -18.06
N GLY A 408 -4.25 -1.28 -17.22
CA GLY A 408 -3.95 -0.39 -16.09
C GLY A 408 -3.70 1.07 -16.49
N ALA A 409 -4.18 1.49 -17.66
CA ALA A 409 -4.07 2.88 -18.14
C ALA A 409 -4.62 3.91 -17.14
N HIS A 410 -5.61 3.50 -16.33
CA HIS A 410 -6.32 4.34 -15.35
C HIS A 410 -5.80 4.20 -13.91
N ARG A 411 -4.76 3.41 -13.67
CA ARG A 411 -4.24 3.16 -12.31
C ARG A 411 -3.87 4.46 -11.62
N ARG A 412 -3.27 5.41 -12.36
CA ARG A 412 -2.92 6.72 -11.84
C ARG A 412 -4.12 7.52 -11.35
N ASP A 413 -5.30 7.34 -11.95
CA ASP A 413 -6.49 8.06 -11.52
C ASP A 413 -7.06 7.48 -10.23
N LEU A 414 -6.98 6.16 -10.04
CA LEU A 414 -7.26 5.53 -8.75
C LEU A 414 -6.30 6.04 -7.66
N LEU A 415 -5.00 6.17 -7.97
CA LEU A 415 -4.00 6.70 -7.03
C LEU A 415 -4.21 8.19 -6.72
N LYS A 416 -4.59 9.00 -7.71
CA LYS A 416 -4.96 10.41 -7.49
C LYS A 416 -6.20 10.53 -6.62
N ALA A 417 -7.22 9.68 -6.86
CA ALA A 417 -8.39 9.61 -5.99
C ALA A 417 -7.98 9.39 -4.54
N GLN A 418 -7.07 8.44 -4.35
CA GLN A 418 -6.57 8.12 -3.03
C GLN A 418 -5.79 9.26 -2.36
N LEU A 419 -4.92 9.93 -3.11
CA LEU A 419 -4.19 11.10 -2.62
C LEU A 419 -5.10 12.29 -2.32
N ALA A 420 -6.17 12.50 -3.09
CA ALA A 420 -7.15 13.55 -2.83
C ALA A 420 -7.94 13.26 -1.54
N ILE A 421 -8.35 12.01 -1.34
CA ILE A 421 -8.97 11.54 -0.08
C ILE A 421 -8.04 11.81 1.11
N GLN A 422 -6.75 11.47 0.99
CA GLN A 422 -5.75 11.73 2.04
C GLN A 422 -5.64 13.19 2.43
N LYS A 423 -5.69 14.09 1.46
CA LYS A 423 -5.54 15.53 1.71
C LYS A 423 -6.82 16.19 2.21
N GLY A 424 -7.91 15.43 2.37
CA GLY A 424 -9.22 15.97 2.69
C GLY A 424 -9.75 16.91 1.61
N GLU A 425 -9.30 16.74 0.36
CA GLU A 425 -9.75 17.57 -0.77
C GLU A 425 -11.21 17.21 -1.07
N SER A 426 -12.12 18.14 -0.75
CA SER A 426 -13.51 18.05 -1.19
C SER A 426 -13.56 18.24 -2.71
N GLY A 427 -14.05 17.24 -3.43
CA GLY A 427 -14.01 17.26 -4.90
C GLY A 427 -13.37 16.06 -5.57
N VAL A 428 -13.25 14.89 -4.91
CA VAL A 428 -12.89 13.61 -5.56
C VAL A 428 -13.79 13.33 -6.78
N TYR A 429 -14.98 13.93 -6.83
CA TYR A 429 -15.90 14.02 -7.96
C TYR A 429 -15.32 14.64 -9.24
N ASP A 430 -14.44 15.63 -9.09
CA ASP A 430 -13.79 16.38 -10.17
C ASP A 430 -12.49 15.71 -10.62
N LEU A 431 -12.25 14.46 -10.18
CA LEU A 431 -11.30 13.60 -10.86
C LEU A 431 -11.85 13.36 -12.26
N HIS A 432 -11.42 14.24 -13.16
CA HIS A 432 -11.36 13.97 -14.57
C HIS A 432 -10.42 12.76 -14.74
N PHE A 433 -10.95 11.55 -14.53
CA PHE A 433 -10.37 10.30 -14.99
C PHE A 433 -9.96 10.58 -16.44
N HIS A 434 -8.66 10.55 -16.70
CA HIS A 434 -8.01 11.23 -17.81
C HIS A 434 -8.91 11.42 -19.06
N GLN A 435 -9.48 12.62 -19.26
CA GLN A 435 -10.27 12.98 -20.44
C GLN A 435 -11.44 12.04 -20.82
N LEU A 436 -11.86 11.13 -19.94
CA LEU A 436 -12.95 10.19 -20.19
C LEU A 436 -14.25 10.72 -19.58
N PRO A 437 -15.25 11.06 -20.40
CA PRO A 437 -16.60 11.29 -19.92
C PRO A 437 -17.07 10.13 -19.04
N VAL A 438 -17.80 10.41 -17.96
CA VAL A 438 -18.31 9.38 -17.03
C VAL A 438 -19.06 8.27 -17.79
N LYS A 439 -19.82 8.62 -18.83
CA LYS A 439 -20.53 7.65 -19.68
C LYS A 439 -19.58 6.62 -20.33
N ASP A 440 -18.41 7.06 -20.79
CA ASP A 440 -17.43 6.18 -21.42
C ASP A 440 -16.73 5.32 -20.36
N LEU A 441 -16.50 5.87 -19.16
CA LEU A 441 -16.02 5.11 -18.00
C LEU A 441 -17.00 3.99 -17.63
N CYS A 442 -18.31 4.27 -17.56
CA CYS A 442 -19.35 3.27 -17.27
C CYS A 442 -19.32 2.12 -18.30
N ALA A 443 -19.27 2.46 -19.59
CA ALA A 443 -19.25 1.48 -20.67
C ALA A 443 -17.99 0.60 -20.63
N LEU A 444 -16.82 1.22 -20.41
CA LEU A 444 -15.55 0.50 -20.30
C LEU A 444 -15.48 -0.38 -19.06
N ALA A 445 -15.93 0.12 -17.90
CA ALA A 445 -15.99 -0.64 -16.66
C ALA A 445 -16.93 -1.84 -16.77
N ARG A 446 -18.09 -1.69 -17.45
CA ARG A 446 -19.01 -2.80 -17.71
C ARG A 446 -18.42 -3.84 -18.66
N ALA A 447 -17.80 -3.39 -19.75
CA ALA A 447 -17.11 -4.28 -20.69
C ALA A 447 -15.97 -5.05 -20.00
N HIS A 448 -15.25 -4.39 -19.09
CA HIS A 448 -14.23 -5.04 -18.26
C HIS A 448 -14.84 -6.04 -17.28
N ALA A 449 -15.90 -5.67 -16.56
CA ALA A 449 -16.58 -6.52 -15.59
C ALA A 449 -17.06 -7.85 -16.21
N SER A 450 -17.50 -7.82 -17.47
CA SER A 450 -17.92 -9.03 -18.20
C SER A 450 -16.80 -10.05 -18.45
N LYS A 451 -15.53 -9.63 -18.29
CA LYS A 451 -14.33 -10.46 -18.44
C LYS A 451 -13.77 -10.94 -17.09
N ILE A 452 -14.24 -10.38 -15.98
CA ILE A 452 -13.82 -10.82 -14.65
C ILE A 452 -14.34 -12.25 -14.45
N PRO A 453 -13.48 -13.23 -14.06
CA PRO A 453 -13.93 -14.59 -13.77
C PRO A 453 -15.08 -14.60 -12.76
N LYS A 454 -16.14 -15.33 -13.09
CA LYS A 454 -17.36 -15.43 -12.27
C LYS A 454 -17.28 -16.54 -11.23
#